data_AF-A0A2E9R7I8-F1
#
_entry.id   AF-A0A2E9R7I8-F1
#
_cell.length_a   1.000
_cell.length_b   1.000
_cell.length_c   1.000
_cell.angle_alpha   90.00
_cell.angle_beta   90.00
_cell.angle_gamma   90.00
#
_symmetry.space_group_name_H-M   'P 1'
#
loop_
_entity.id
_entity.type
_entity.pdbx_description
1 polymer ?
#
loop_
_entity_poly.entity_id
_entity_poly.type
_entity_poly.pdbx_seq_one_letter_code
_entity_poly.pdbx_strand_id
1 'polypeptide(L)'
;MRKPNRNPHALEPTDKTTRLQRMTADKTILSWLQKLQPPDRETCRNGPRPCPHVHCVHHLYYKTEEVDGEVRVLMPEKELWELGETCSLDRKERENRHSESSKAQALATKPTPPSGHTFIIQSTLPHKALQKTTKR
;
A
#
# COMPACT_ATOMS: atom_id res chain seq x y z
N MET A 1 37.29 62.40 1.55
CA MET A 1 36.50 61.43 2.36
C MET A 1 35.27 61.01 1.56
N ARG A 2 35.19 59.76 1.07
CA ARG A 2 34.02 59.24 0.33
C ARG A 2 33.00 58.71 1.35
N LYS A 3 31.78 59.23 1.32
CA LYS A 3 30.68 58.77 2.19
C LYS A 3 30.29 57.33 1.79
N PRO A 4 30.05 56.40 2.74
CA PRO A 4 29.57 55.07 2.41
C PRO A 4 28.15 55.16 1.85
N ASN A 5 27.93 54.48 0.73
CA ASN A 5 26.64 54.38 0.04
C ASN A 5 25.65 53.60 0.91
N ARG A 6 24.62 54.27 1.45
CA ARG A 6 23.46 53.66 2.11
C ARG A 6 22.45 53.27 1.04
N ASN A 7 22.74 52.21 0.27
CA ASN A 7 21.71 51.56 -0.54
C ASN A 7 20.99 50.52 0.34
N PRO A 8 19.70 50.71 0.69
CA PRO A 8 18.95 49.75 1.48
C PRO A 8 18.66 48.43 0.77
N HIS A 9 18.99 48.32 -0.53
CA HIS A 9 18.79 47.13 -1.35
C HIS A 9 20.08 46.35 -1.65
N ALA A 10 21.23 46.73 -1.06
CA ALA A 10 22.50 46.06 -1.29
C ALA A 10 22.81 45.01 -0.21
N LEU A 11 21.98 43.97 -0.11
CA LEU A 11 22.34 42.69 0.51
C LEU A 11 21.52 41.57 -0.14
N GLU A 12 21.99 41.06 -1.27
CA GLU A 12 21.62 39.70 -1.68
C GLU A 12 22.91 38.92 -1.91
N PRO A 13 23.45 38.25 -0.87
CA PRO A 13 24.49 37.26 -1.06
C PRO A 13 23.87 36.07 -1.80
N THR A 14 24.33 35.81 -3.03
CA THR A 14 23.97 34.63 -3.83
C THR A 14 24.67 33.37 -3.29
N ASP A 15 24.68 33.19 -1.97
CA ASP A 15 25.23 32.02 -1.34
C ASP A 15 24.10 31.06 -0.99
N LYS A 16 24.25 29.81 -1.43
CA LYS A 16 23.30 28.71 -1.19
C LYS A 16 22.98 28.54 0.30
N THR A 17 23.84 29.06 1.17
CA THR A 17 23.74 29.18 2.62
C THR A 17 22.53 29.99 3.09
N THR A 18 22.14 31.04 2.37
CA THR A 18 21.02 31.93 2.76
C THR A 18 19.65 31.24 2.66
N ARG A 19 19.52 30.21 1.79
CA ARG A 19 18.30 29.40 1.69
C ARG A 19 18.10 28.52 2.94
N LEU A 20 19.19 27.96 3.48
CA LEU A 20 19.16 27.14 4.70
C LEU A 20 18.78 27.96 5.94
N GLN A 21 19.15 29.24 6.00
CA GLN A 21 18.84 30.11 7.14
C GLN A 21 17.35 30.52 7.22
N ARG A 22 16.57 30.38 6.14
CA ARG A 22 15.15 30.77 6.08
C ARG A 22 14.18 29.72 6.65
N MET A 23 14.66 28.53 7.00
CA MET A 23 13.83 27.43 7.51
C MET A 23 14.11 27.07 8.98
N THR A 24 14.50 28.06 9.80
CA THR A 24 14.28 27.92 11.25
C THR A 24 12.79 28.03 11.52
N ALA A 25 12.03 26.98 11.16
CA ALA A 25 10.67 26.82 11.62
C ALA A 25 10.69 27.01 13.14
N ASP A 26 9.83 27.90 13.63
CA ASP A 26 9.74 28.19 15.06
C ASP A 26 9.64 26.84 15.79
N LYS A 27 10.59 26.55 16.67
CA LYS A 27 10.66 25.26 17.41
C LYS A 27 9.34 24.97 18.12
N THR A 28 8.60 26.02 18.46
CA THR A 28 7.26 25.98 19.05
C THR A 28 6.23 25.34 18.11
N ILE A 29 6.26 25.67 16.81
CA ILE A 29 5.39 25.09 15.78
C ILE A 29 5.72 23.61 15.58
N LEU A 30 7.00 23.26 15.47
CA LEU A 30 7.42 21.86 15.29
C LEU A 30 7.00 21.00 16.49
N SER A 31 7.17 21.51 17.71
CA SER A 31 6.72 20.83 18.93
C SER A 31 5.20 20.63 18.95
N TRP A 32 4.42 21.63 18.53
CA TRP A 32 2.98 21.52 18.46
C TRP A 32 2.53 20.48 17.42
N LEU A 33 3.14 20.46 16.24
CA LEU A 33 2.84 19.47 15.20
C LEU A 33 3.16 18.03 15.64
N GLN A 34 4.25 17.83 16.39
CA GLN A 34 4.57 16.52 16.97
C GLN A 34 3.50 16.04 17.95
N LYS A 35 2.91 16.94 18.75
CA LYS A 35 1.82 16.59 19.68
C LYS A 35 0.52 16.18 18.99
N LEU A 36 0.32 16.59 17.73
CA LEU A 36 -0.83 16.20 16.92
C LEU A 36 -0.67 14.82 16.29
N GLN A 37 0.55 14.26 16.27
CA GLN A 37 0.75 12.92 15.75
C GLN A 37 0.15 11.89 16.71
N PRO A 38 -0.47 10.82 16.18
CA PRO A 38 -0.98 9.74 17.01
C PRO A 38 0.19 9.11 17.78
N PRO A 39 0.08 8.93 19.10
CA PRO A 39 1.17 8.42 19.93
C PRO A 39 1.50 6.96 19.64
N ASP A 40 0.52 6.20 19.15
CA ASP A 40 0.62 4.78 18.89
C ASP A 40 -0.14 4.37 17.62
N ARG A 41 0.14 3.15 17.14
CA ARG A 41 -0.45 2.64 15.90
C ARG A 41 -1.96 2.39 16.02
N GLU A 42 -2.47 2.06 17.20
CA GLU A 42 -3.89 1.80 17.40
C GLU A 42 -4.70 3.08 17.27
N THR A 43 -4.24 4.17 17.89
CA THR A 43 -4.78 5.51 17.73
C THR A 43 -4.71 5.98 16.27
N CYS A 44 -3.59 5.73 15.58
CA CYS A 44 -3.43 6.03 14.16
C CYS A 44 -4.43 5.26 13.27
N ARG A 45 -4.67 3.98 13.58
CA ARG A 45 -5.58 3.11 12.82
C ARG A 45 -7.03 3.59 12.90
N ASN A 46 -7.45 4.03 14.09
CA ASN A 46 -8.81 4.54 14.34
C ASN A 46 -8.98 6.04 14.04
N GLY A 47 -7.93 6.69 13.52
CA GLY A 47 -7.94 8.12 13.18
C GLY A 47 -8.75 8.43 11.90
N PRO A 48 -8.98 9.73 11.65
CA PRO A 48 -9.77 10.19 10.49
C PRO A 48 -9.11 9.83 9.16
N ARG A 49 -9.93 9.56 8.14
CA ARG A 49 -9.51 9.33 6.75
C ARG A 49 -10.19 10.32 5.81
N PRO A 50 -9.48 10.91 4.82
CA PRO A 50 -8.08 10.68 4.43
C PRO A 50 -7.05 11.11 5.51
N CYS A 51 -5.87 10.47 5.52
CA CYS A 51 -4.87 10.65 6.60
C CYS A 51 -4.39 12.12 6.69
N PRO A 52 -4.51 12.80 7.84
CA PRO A 52 -4.09 14.20 7.97
C PRO A 52 -2.58 14.39 8.13
N HIS A 53 -1.83 13.30 8.39
CA HIS A 53 -0.41 13.37 8.74
C HIS A 53 0.49 13.30 7.48
N VAL A 54 0.64 14.43 6.80
CA VAL A 54 1.40 14.54 5.53
C VAL A 54 2.89 14.19 5.63
N HIS A 55 3.47 14.23 6.84
CA HIS A 55 4.85 13.83 7.10
C HIS A 55 5.01 12.33 7.44
N CYS A 56 3.90 11.58 7.54
CA CYS A 56 3.98 10.17 7.88
C CYS A 56 4.66 9.37 6.76
N VAL A 57 5.64 8.54 7.11
CA VAL A 57 6.35 7.65 6.18
C VAL A 57 5.44 6.63 5.48
N HIS A 58 4.24 6.38 6.04
CA HIS A 58 3.26 5.46 5.47
C HIS A 58 2.22 6.12 4.57
N HIS A 59 2.31 7.45 4.36
CA HIS A 59 1.38 8.20 3.53
C HIS A 59 1.57 7.85 2.06
N LEU A 60 0.48 7.52 1.36
CA LEU A 60 0.54 7.08 -0.04
C LEU A 60 0.53 8.21 -1.06
N TYR A 61 0.15 9.41 -0.65
CA TYR A 61 0.01 10.55 -1.56
C TYR A 61 1.14 11.58 -1.44
N TYR A 62 1.80 11.64 -0.28
CA TYR A 62 2.89 12.56 0.00
C TYR A 62 4.09 11.73 0.45
N LYS A 63 5.26 12.10 -0.02
CA LYS A 63 6.54 11.54 0.44
C LYS A 63 7.41 12.67 0.96
N THR A 64 7.95 12.51 2.15
CA THR A 64 8.89 13.47 2.73
C THR A 64 10.31 12.91 2.71
N GLU A 65 11.27 13.70 2.22
CA GLU A 65 12.69 13.38 2.33
C GLU A 65 13.19 13.77 3.73
N GLU A 66 13.90 12.87 4.42
CA GLU A 66 14.25 13.03 5.85
C GLU A 66 15.28 14.13 6.11
N VAL A 67 16.11 14.46 5.11
CA VAL A 67 17.24 15.37 5.26
C VAL A 67 16.78 16.83 5.10
N ASP A 68 16.11 17.13 3.99
CA ASP A 68 15.70 18.49 3.65
C ASP A 68 14.25 18.79 4.06
N GLY A 69 13.49 17.78 4.47
CA GLY A 69 12.06 17.91 4.79
C GLY A 69 11.18 18.22 3.57
N GLU A 70 11.69 18.02 2.36
CA GLU A 70 10.95 18.28 1.14
C GLU A 70 9.76 17.32 1.01
N VAL A 71 8.56 17.88 0.87
CA VAL A 71 7.32 17.12 0.65
C VAL A 71 7.04 17.04 -0.84
N ARG A 72 7.00 15.82 -1.39
CA ARG A 72 6.69 15.53 -2.79
C ARG A 72 5.33 14.87 -2.90
N VAL A 73 4.55 15.28 -3.90
CA VAL A 73 3.30 14.60 -4.27
C VAL A 73 3.64 13.38 -5.10
N LEU A 74 3.18 12.20 -4.67
CA LEU A 74 3.42 10.95 -5.37
C LEU A 74 2.51 10.77 -6.58
N MET A 75 1.32 11.37 -6.55
CA MET A 75 0.29 11.24 -7.59
C MET A 75 -0.23 12.63 -8.00
N PRO A 76 0.50 13.39 -8.82
CA PRO A 76 0.12 14.77 -9.17
C PRO A 76 -1.16 14.86 -10.02
N GLU A 77 -1.51 13.77 -10.70
CA GLU A 77 -2.69 13.67 -11.58
C GLU A 77 -3.99 13.38 -10.82
N LYS A 78 -3.92 13.09 -9.51
CA LYS A 78 -5.09 12.71 -8.71
C LYS A 78 -5.18 13.60 -7.49
N GLU A 79 -6.39 13.89 -7.07
CA GLU A 79 -6.62 14.62 -5.82
C GLU A 79 -6.77 13.66 -4.64
N LEU A 80 -6.62 14.19 -3.41
CA LEU A 80 -6.63 13.37 -2.20
C LEU A 80 -7.94 12.60 -2.01
N TRP A 81 -9.07 13.18 -2.44
CA TRP A 81 -10.41 12.57 -2.37
C TRP A 81 -10.67 11.52 -3.45
N GLU A 82 -9.87 11.48 -4.51
CA GLU A 82 -9.99 10.48 -5.57
C GLU A 82 -9.23 9.19 -5.24
N LEU A 83 -8.48 9.20 -4.14
CA LEU A 83 -7.76 8.04 -3.64
C LEU A 83 -8.67 7.16 -2.81
N GLY A 84 -8.75 5.87 -3.16
CA GLY A 84 -9.43 4.88 -2.33
C GLY A 84 -8.76 4.66 -0.97
N GLU A 85 -7.43 4.82 -0.89
CA GLU A 85 -6.65 4.59 0.33
C GLU A 85 -5.47 5.57 0.42
N THR A 86 -5.26 6.18 1.59
CA THR A 86 -4.15 7.13 1.82
C THR A 86 -3.01 6.57 2.68
N CYS A 87 -3.15 5.35 3.21
CA CYS A 87 -2.17 4.71 4.10
C CYS A 87 -1.75 3.34 3.58
N SER A 88 -0.44 3.13 3.47
CA SER A 88 0.15 1.86 3.01
C SER A 88 -0.13 0.69 3.96
N LEU A 89 -0.23 0.95 5.26
CA LEU A 89 -0.51 -0.08 6.27
C LEU A 89 -1.96 -0.59 6.15
N ASP A 90 -2.90 0.30 5.89
CA ASP A 90 -4.31 -0.06 5.72
C ASP A 90 -4.54 -0.87 4.45
N ARG A 91 -3.87 -0.49 3.36
CA ARG A 91 -3.90 -1.26 2.11
C ARG A 91 -3.43 -2.70 2.34
N LYS A 92 -2.31 -2.87 3.07
CA LYS A 92 -1.79 -4.20 3.44
C LYS A 92 -2.77 -4.97 4.32
N GLU A 93 -3.39 -4.30 5.29
CA GLU A 93 -4.34 -4.96 6.19
C GLU A 93 -5.58 -5.47 5.44
N ARG A 94 -6.10 -4.67 4.49
CA ARG A 94 -7.21 -5.10 3.63
C ARG A 94 -6.81 -6.28 2.75
N GLU A 95 -5.62 -6.23 2.15
CA GLU A 95 -5.10 -7.33 1.33
C GLU A 95 -4.96 -8.64 2.13
N ASN A 96 -4.46 -8.56 3.37
CA ASN A 96 -4.37 -9.72 4.26
C ASN A 96 -5.75 -10.36 4.51
N ARG A 97 -6.77 -9.57 4.85
CA ARG A 97 -8.14 -10.09 5.07
C ARG A 97 -8.73 -10.75 3.81
N HIS A 98 -8.45 -10.20 2.63
CA HIS A 98 -8.87 -10.83 1.37
C HIS A 98 -8.13 -12.15 1.09
N SER A 99 -6.84 -12.22 1.42
CA SER A 99 -6.06 -13.45 1.26
C SER A 99 -6.52 -14.57 2.20
N GLU A 100 -6.89 -14.23 3.44
CA GLU A 100 -7.40 -15.18 4.44
C GLU A 100 -8.78 -15.70 4.09
N SER A 101 -9.69 -14.81 3.67
CA SER A 101 -11.03 -15.20 3.20
C SER A 101 -10.99 -16.08 1.95
N SER A 102 -10.05 -15.81 1.03
CA SER A 102 -9.82 -16.65 -0.15
C SER A 102 -9.30 -18.05 0.24
N LYS A 103 -8.40 -18.14 1.23
CA LYS A 103 -7.93 -19.42 1.78
C LYS A 103 -9.04 -20.20 2.48
N ALA A 104 -9.92 -19.51 3.22
CA ALA A 104 -11.08 -20.13 3.87
C ALA A 104 -12.10 -20.68 2.85
N GLN A 105 -12.34 -19.96 1.75
CA GLN A 105 -13.22 -20.41 0.67
C GLN A 105 -12.65 -21.61 -0.10
N ALA A 106 -11.33 -21.69 -0.28
CA ALA A 106 -10.68 -22.87 -0.86
C ALA A 106 -10.81 -24.13 0.02
N LEU A 107 -11.00 -23.97 1.34
CA LEU A 107 -11.22 -25.09 2.25
C LEU A 107 -12.69 -25.55 2.28
N ALA A 108 -13.63 -24.65 1.96
CA ALA A 108 -15.06 -24.94 1.90
C ALA A 108 -15.53 -25.58 0.57
N THR A 109 -14.70 -25.58 -0.48
CA THR A 109 -14.98 -26.23 -1.77
C THR A 109 -14.37 -27.63 -1.91
N LYS A 110 -14.00 -28.29 -0.80
CA LYS A 110 -13.69 -29.73 -0.85
C LYS A 110 -14.92 -30.46 -1.41
N PRO A 111 -14.83 -31.16 -2.55
CA PRO A 111 -15.96 -31.90 -3.07
C PRO A 111 -16.35 -32.95 -2.02
N THR A 112 -17.57 -32.86 -1.51
CA THR A 112 -18.17 -33.97 -0.78
C THR A 112 -18.12 -35.19 -1.69
N PRO A 113 -17.54 -36.33 -1.26
CA PRO A 113 -17.55 -37.54 -2.06
C PRO A 113 -19.01 -37.89 -2.35
N PRO A 114 -19.39 -38.17 -3.62
CA PRO A 114 -20.75 -38.58 -3.90
C PRO A 114 -21.04 -39.85 -3.12
N SER A 115 -22.07 -39.80 -2.28
CA SER A 115 -22.66 -40.94 -1.60
C SER A 115 -22.99 -42.01 -2.65
N GLY A 116 -22.52 -43.23 -2.36
CA GLY A 116 -22.39 -44.32 -3.32
C GLY A 116 -23.59 -44.55 -4.22
N HIS A 117 -23.40 -44.34 -5.52
CA HIS A 117 -24.15 -45.05 -6.54
C HIS A 117 -23.38 -46.31 -6.90
N THR A 118 -23.88 -47.45 -6.43
CA THR A 118 -23.43 -48.79 -6.84
C THR A 118 -23.66 -48.93 -8.34
N PHE A 119 -22.58 -48.96 -9.13
CA PHE A 119 -22.63 -49.31 -10.54
C PHE A 119 -22.90 -50.81 -10.66
N ILE A 120 -24.11 -51.19 -11.10
CA ILE A 120 -24.41 -52.56 -11.51
C ILE A 120 -23.82 -52.76 -12.91
N ILE A 121 -22.78 -53.57 -12.99
CA ILE A 121 -22.19 -54.00 -14.27
C ILE A 121 -23.11 -55.06 -14.87
N GLN A 122 -23.81 -54.70 -15.94
CA GLN A 122 -24.66 -55.62 -16.69
C GLN A 122 -23.78 -56.44 -17.65
N SER A 123 -23.56 -57.71 -17.33
CA SER A 123 -22.78 -58.64 -18.13
C SER A 123 -23.61 -59.20 -19.29
N THR A 124 -23.48 -58.61 -20.48
CA THR A 124 -23.93 -59.24 -21.73
C THR A 124 -22.77 -60.01 -22.36
N LEU A 125 -22.74 -61.32 -22.11
CA LEU A 125 -21.99 -62.28 -22.92
C LEU A 125 -22.55 -62.29 -24.35
N PRO A 126 -21.69 -62.38 -25.38
CA PRO A 126 -22.03 -63.22 -26.52
C PRO A 126 -21.05 -64.39 -26.69
N HIS A 127 -21.67 -65.46 -27.18
CA HIS A 127 -21.26 -66.84 -27.26
C HIS A 127 -20.68 -67.13 -28.67
N LYS A 128 -19.70 -68.05 -28.78
CA LYS A 128 -19.15 -68.67 -30.02
C LYS A 128 -18.35 -67.71 -30.94
N ALA A 129 -17.36 -68.13 -31.74
CA ALA A 129 -16.94 -69.44 -32.23
C ALA A 129 -15.47 -69.30 -32.72
N LEU A 130 -14.57 -70.24 -32.43
CA LEU A 130 -14.22 -71.41 -33.27
C LEU A 130 -13.13 -71.11 -34.33
N GLN A 131 -11.92 -71.58 -34.00
CA GLN A 131 -10.88 -72.19 -34.87
C GLN A 131 -10.24 -71.35 -36.00
N LYS A 132 -8.90 -71.31 -36.03
CA LYS A 132 -8.08 -72.24 -36.82
C LYS A 132 -6.58 -71.96 -36.64
N THR A 133 -5.88 -73.02 -36.28
CA THR A 133 -4.44 -73.26 -36.43
C THR A 133 -3.95 -73.02 -37.86
N THR A 134 -2.78 -72.41 -38.06
CA THR A 134 -1.77 -72.85 -39.06
C THR A 134 -0.47 -72.03 -39.00
N LYS A 135 0.65 -72.78 -38.90
CA LYS A 135 2.00 -72.59 -39.49
C LYS A 135 2.81 -71.35 -39.08
N ARG A 136 4.08 -71.48 -38.70
CA ARG A 136 5.13 -72.22 -39.42
C ARG A 136 6.29 -72.61 -38.50
#